data_AF-A0A1L9VV34-F1
#
_entry.id   AF-A0A1L9VV34-F1
#
_cell.length_a   1.000
_cell.length_b   1.000
_cell.length_c   1.000
_cell.angle_alpha   90.00
_cell.angle_beta   90.00
_cell.angle_gamma   90.00
#
_symmetry.space_group_name_H-M   'P 1'
#
loop_
_entity.id
_entity.type
_entity.pdbx_description
1 polymer ?
#
loop_
_entity_poly.entity_id
_entity_poly.type
_entity_poly.pdbx_seq_one_letter_code
_entity_poly.pdbx_strand_id
1 'polypeptide(L)'
;MALDPDHHFSAVHFWLTASQNCSDCMLDVMQIQLNSPFGYDEDFEIDFKSATSSCSATGYTFTSPATYALSSSTAAPSSSASSGPACSNPYKMQDDDTCASIALAQNVSTEGILNSGGISSSCSNLYAVGSLCLPPPCVLYQVQVDDTCESILEAYPDITGSQFLAWNPNVNRICGNLMYFTDTYICVGPPGGSLDPVASSTPVSSSTPLETPSSRATTPALKPSNAPPLSTSRCGKWYVVKQEDNCQSI
;
A
#
# COMPACT_ATOMS: atom_id res chain seq x y z
N MET A 1 24.21 -32.04 -18.82
CA MET A 1 24.24 -31.25 -17.58
C MET A 1 25.36 -30.24 -17.68
N ALA A 2 25.02 -28.97 -17.90
CA ALA A 2 25.93 -27.85 -17.69
C ALA A 2 25.15 -26.84 -16.84
N LEU A 3 25.78 -26.41 -15.75
CA LEU A 3 25.29 -25.42 -14.79
C LEU A 3 25.51 -24.04 -15.42
N ASP A 4 24.49 -23.20 -15.46
CA ASP A 4 24.58 -21.81 -15.90
C ASP A 4 24.61 -20.89 -14.66
N PRO A 5 25.65 -20.04 -14.45
CA PRO A 5 25.91 -19.34 -13.20
C PRO A 5 25.50 -17.85 -13.19
N ASP A 6 24.48 -17.43 -13.94
CA ASP A 6 24.04 -16.02 -13.97
C ASP A 6 22.68 -15.82 -13.28
N HIS A 7 22.71 -15.71 -11.95
CA HIS A 7 21.65 -15.06 -11.16
C HIS A 7 21.74 -13.54 -11.35
N HIS A 8 21.26 -13.04 -12.49
CA HIS A 8 20.90 -11.63 -12.63
C HIS A 8 19.39 -11.48 -12.39
N PHE A 9 19.06 -10.82 -11.28
CA PHE A 9 17.73 -10.29 -10.98
C PHE A 9 17.21 -9.49 -12.18
N SER A 10 16.27 -10.05 -12.94
CA SER A 10 15.49 -9.30 -13.92
C SER A 10 14.13 -9.05 -13.31
N ALA A 11 14.05 -7.99 -12.51
CA ALA A 11 12.78 -7.37 -12.17
C ALA A 11 12.13 -6.85 -13.48
N VAL A 12 10.80 -6.69 -13.44
CA VAL A 12 9.89 -6.08 -14.45
C VAL A 12 9.44 -6.83 -15.71
N HIS A 13 9.76 -8.11 -15.97
CA HIS A 13 9.41 -8.73 -17.27
C HIS A 13 8.14 -9.61 -17.42
N PHE A 14 7.14 -9.60 -16.53
CA PHE A 14 6.03 -10.58 -16.66
C PHE A 14 4.58 -10.13 -16.90
N TRP A 15 4.22 -8.83 -16.93
CA TRP A 15 2.77 -8.48 -17.04
C TRP A 15 2.39 -7.38 -18.03
N LEU A 16 3.36 -6.78 -18.71
CA LEU A 16 3.10 -5.83 -19.78
C LEU A 16 3.71 -6.38 -21.06
N THR A 17 2.96 -6.28 -22.16
CA THR A 17 3.57 -6.44 -23.47
C THR A 17 4.72 -5.45 -23.60
N ALA A 18 5.75 -5.78 -24.37
CA ALA A 18 6.87 -4.86 -24.60
C ALA A 18 6.38 -3.46 -25.03
N SER A 19 5.30 -3.38 -25.81
CA SER A 19 4.66 -2.11 -26.19
C SER A 19 4.03 -1.34 -25.03
N GLN A 20 3.45 -2.02 -24.05
CA GLN A 20 2.89 -1.37 -22.87
C GLN A 20 4.01 -0.92 -21.91
N ASN A 21 5.04 -1.75 -21.74
CA ASN A 21 6.18 -1.42 -20.87
C ASN A 21 6.98 -0.22 -21.40
N CYS A 22 7.05 -0.09 -22.74
CA CYS A 22 7.68 1.04 -23.42
C CYS A 22 6.73 2.22 -23.71
N SER A 23 5.50 2.20 -23.18
CA SER A 23 4.58 3.31 -23.38
C SER A 23 4.95 4.50 -22.51
N ASP A 24 4.68 5.71 -23.01
CA ASP A 24 4.89 6.95 -22.24
C ASP A 24 4.15 6.92 -20.90
N CYS A 25 2.95 6.31 -20.86
CA CYS A 25 2.18 6.12 -19.63
C CYS A 25 2.95 5.37 -18.54
N MET A 26 3.80 4.41 -18.92
CA MET A 26 4.62 3.65 -17.98
C MET A 26 5.91 4.38 -17.65
N LEU A 27 6.63 4.86 -18.68
CA LEU A 27 7.90 5.55 -18.50
C LEU A 27 7.75 6.87 -17.71
N ASP A 28 6.67 7.63 -17.92
CA ASP A 28 6.39 8.88 -17.20
C ASP A 28 6.12 8.62 -15.71
N VAL A 29 5.38 7.56 -15.37
CA VAL A 29 5.10 7.21 -13.97
C VAL A 29 6.37 6.82 -13.23
N MET A 30 7.24 6.03 -13.86
CA MET A 30 8.54 5.67 -13.29
C MET A 30 9.43 6.90 -13.11
N GLN A 31 9.45 7.81 -14.09
CA GLN A 31 10.18 9.07 -13.99
C GLN A 31 9.65 9.96 -12.84
N ILE A 32 8.33 10.07 -12.69
CA ILE A 32 7.70 10.84 -11.60
C ILE A 32 8.09 10.27 -10.23
N GLN A 33 8.09 8.94 -10.09
CA GLN A 33 8.46 8.28 -8.85
C GLN A 33 9.93 8.54 -8.48
N LEU A 34 10.86 8.48 -9.44
CA LEU A 34 12.28 8.80 -9.23
C LEU A 34 12.54 10.28 -8.90
N ASN A 35 11.70 11.20 -9.35
CA ASN A 35 11.83 12.61 -8.98
C ASN A 35 11.17 12.94 -7.62
N SER A 36 10.50 11.98 -6.99
CA SER A 36 9.83 12.17 -5.71
C SER A 36 10.78 11.85 -4.55
N PRO A 37 10.93 12.73 -3.55
CA PRO A 37 11.70 12.44 -2.33
C PRO A 37 11.21 11.21 -1.54
N PHE A 38 9.98 10.77 -1.78
CA PHE A 38 9.37 9.59 -1.15
C PHE A 38 9.32 8.36 -2.06
N GLY A 39 9.56 8.55 -3.36
CA GLY A 39 9.47 7.51 -4.37
C GLY A 39 10.82 7.09 -4.96
N TYR A 40 11.86 7.90 -4.74
CA TYR A 40 13.20 7.59 -5.19
C TYR A 40 13.76 6.37 -4.44
N ASP A 41 14.29 5.46 -5.22
CA ASP A 41 14.95 4.24 -4.77
C ASP A 41 16.07 3.92 -5.76
N GLU A 42 17.23 3.48 -5.24
CA GLU A 42 18.44 3.27 -6.06
C GLU A 42 18.30 2.06 -6.98
N ASP A 43 17.60 1.01 -6.55
CA ASP A 43 17.33 -0.18 -7.37
C ASP A 43 16.30 0.16 -8.46
N PHE A 44 15.29 0.98 -8.12
CA PHE A 44 14.33 1.48 -9.09
C PHE A 44 14.97 2.41 -10.15
N GLU A 45 16.04 3.14 -9.81
CA GLU A 45 16.83 3.90 -10.79
C GLU A 45 17.51 2.97 -11.81
N ILE A 46 18.07 1.85 -11.35
CA ILE A 46 18.71 0.85 -12.21
C ILE A 46 17.69 0.27 -13.19
N ASP A 47 16.52 -0.11 -12.68
CA ASP A 47 15.42 -0.65 -13.50
C ASP A 47 14.90 0.37 -14.51
N PHE A 48 14.76 1.64 -14.13
CA PHE A 48 14.34 2.71 -15.03
C PHE A 48 15.35 2.97 -16.16
N LYS A 49 16.65 2.96 -15.86
CA LYS A 49 17.71 3.09 -16.88
C LYS A 49 17.71 1.90 -17.84
N SER A 50 17.52 0.70 -17.30
CA SER A 50 17.39 -0.53 -18.09
C SER A 50 16.16 -0.46 -19.01
N ALA A 51 15.00 -0.07 -18.47
CA ALA A 51 13.76 0.06 -19.21
C ALA A 51 13.86 1.09 -20.34
N THR A 52 14.30 2.32 -20.05
CA THR A 52 14.45 3.37 -21.06
C THR A 52 15.45 3.00 -22.16
N SER A 53 16.54 2.31 -21.81
CA SER A 53 17.49 1.77 -22.79
C SER A 53 16.87 0.68 -23.66
N SER A 54 16.19 -0.30 -23.06
CA SER A 54 15.53 -1.39 -23.80
C SER A 54 14.41 -0.90 -24.73
N CYS A 55 13.74 0.19 -24.35
CA CYS A 55 12.67 0.84 -25.11
C CYS A 55 13.18 1.85 -26.15
N SER A 56 14.49 2.09 -26.24
CA SER A 56 15.07 3.17 -27.07
C SER A 56 14.42 4.54 -26.81
N ALA A 57 13.95 4.77 -25.59
CA ALA A 57 13.19 5.95 -25.22
C ALA A 57 14.13 7.10 -24.86
N THR A 58 13.86 8.29 -25.39
CA THR A 58 14.66 9.51 -25.16
C THR A 58 13.81 10.60 -24.53
N GLY A 59 14.40 11.47 -23.70
CA GLY A 59 13.68 12.55 -23.00
C GLY A 59 13.33 12.24 -21.55
N TYR A 60 13.65 11.03 -21.09
CA TYR A 60 13.42 10.54 -19.75
C TYR A 60 14.62 10.81 -18.82
N THR A 61 14.67 12.01 -18.25
CA THR A 61 15.67 12.39 -17.24
C THR A 61 15.04 12.55 -15.87
N PHE A 62 15.73 12.13 -14.81
CA PHE A 62 15.32 12.42 -13.43
C PHE A 62 16.47 13.09 -12.69
N THR A 63 16.13 13.87 -11.67
CA THR A 63 17.10 14.41 -10.72
C THR A 63 16.89 13.64 -9.42
N SER A 64 17.91 12.91 -8.98
CA SER A 64 17.89 12.29 -7.65
C SER A 64 17.50 13.36 -6.62
N PRO A 65 16.35 13.21 -5.95
CA PRO A 65 15.82 14.23 -5.07
C PRO A 65 16.73 14.36 -3.84
N ALA A 66 16.90 15.58 -3.34
CA ALA A 66 17.60 15.79 -2.09
C ALA A 66 16.94 14.94 -0.99
N THR A 67 17.76 14.23 -0.20
CA THR A 67 17.28 13.46 0.95
C THR A 67 16.40 14.37 1.80
N TYR A 68 15.15 13.97 2.01
CA TYR A 68 14.29 14.68 2.93
C TYR A 68 14.90 14.53 4.33
N ALA A 69 15.30 15.65 4.92
CA ALA A 69 15.67 15.65 6.33
C ALA A 69 14.39 15.39 7.12
N LEU A 70 14.21 14.17 7.63
CA LEU A 70 13.46 14.00 8.86
C LEU A 70 14.23 14.81 9.90
N SER A 71 13.71 15.97 10.27
CA SER A 71 14.10 16.61 11.51
C SER A 71 13.71 15.65 12.64
N SER A 72 14.54 14.64 12.89
CA SER A 72 14.47 13.81 14.07
C SER A 72 14.83 14.71 15.23
N SER A 73 13.82 15.29 15.87
CA SER A 73 13.99 15.86 17.19
C SER A 73 14.52 14.76 18.10
N THR A 74 15.80 14.86 18.48
CA THR A 74 16.47 14.07 19.52
C THR A 74 16.00 14.41 20.93
N ALA A 75 14.80 14.98 21.06
CA ALA A 75 14.13 15.03 22.35
C ALA A 75 13.73 13.60 22.69
N ALA A 76 14.44 13.00 23.65
CA ALA A 76 13.99 11.78 24.30
C ALA A 76 12.50 11.95 24.67
N PRO A 77 11.60 11.06 24.24
CA PRO A 77 10.22 11.14 24.69
C PRO A 77 10.25 10.91 26.20
N SER A 78 9.96 11.97 26.96
CA SER A 78 9.52 11.80 28.34
C SER A 78 8.32 10.86 28.30
N SER A 79 8.46 9.72 28.98
CA SER A 79 7.48 8.65 29.10
C SER A 79 6.20 9.12 29.79
N SER A 80 5.41 9.92 29.07
CA SER A 80 3.99 10.04 29.33
C SER A 80 3.34 8.94 28.51
N ALA A 81 2.66 8.01 29.17
CA ALA A 81 1.85 6.99 28.54
C ALA A 81 0.81 7.66 27.64
N SER A 82 1.17 7.88 26.38
CA SER A 82 0.23 8.08 25.30
C SER A 82 -0.52 6.77 25.22
N SER A 83 -1.81 6.80 25.55
CA SER A 83 -2.72 5.76 25.11
C SER A 83 -2.66 5.78 23.58
N GLY A 84 -1.80 4.94 23.00
CA GLY A 84 -1.83 4.62 21.59
C GLY A 84 -3.25 4.22 21.19
N PRO A 85 -3.58 4.21 19.89
CA PRO A 85 -4.88 3.76 19.43
C PRO A 85 -5.24 2.47 20.15
N ALA A 86 -6.40 2.47 20.83
CA ALA A 86 -6.82 1.34 21.64
C ALA A 86 -6.79 0.10 20.74
N CYS A 87 -5.95 -0.86 21.10
CA CYS A 87 -5.81 -2.05 20.28
C CYS A 87 -7.12 -2.83 20.33
N SER A 88 -7.83 -2.88 19.20
CA SER A 88 -9.14 -3.52 19.12
C SER A 88 -9.05 -5.04 19.12
N ASN A 89 -7.91 -5.59 18.67
CA ASN A 89 -7.66 -7.02 18.62
C ASN A 89 -6.25 -7.36 19.17
N PRO A 90 -6.06 -7.37 20.49
CA PRO A 90 -4.77 -7.68 21.09
C PRO A 90 -4.50 -9.20 21.04
N TYR A 91 -3.31 -9.58 20.57
CA TYR A 91 -2.85 -10.96 20.57
C TYR A 91 -1.60 -11.12 21.42
N LYS A 92 -1.58 -12.17 22.24
CA LYS A 92 -0.41 -12.58 23.02
C LYS A 92 0.15 -13.83 22.39
N MET A 93 1.46 -13.80 22.10
CA MET A 93 2.15 -14.95 21.53
C MET A 93 2.09 -16.15 22.47
N GLN A 94 1.84 -17.31 21.87
CA GLN A 94 1.92 -18.63 22.46
C GLN A 94 3.29 -19.24 22.17
N ASP A 95 3.60 -20.34 22.86
CA ASP A 95 4.83 -21.10 22.58
C ASP A 95 4.79 -21.64 21.14
N ASP A 96 5.93 -21.59 20.45
CA ASP A 96 6.13 -22.01 19.05
C ASP A 96 5.34 -21.23 17.98
N ASP A 97 4.81 -20.06 18.34
CA ASP A 97 4.23 -19.15 17.36
C ASP A 97 5.25 -18.67 16.32
N THR A 98 4.74 -18.56 15.09
CA THR A 98 5.37 -17.92 13.94
C THR A 98 4.38 -16.92 13.34
N CYS A 99 4.85 -15.94 12.58
CA CYS A 99 3.92 -15.03 11.89
C CYS A 99 2.95 -15.77 10.96
N ALA A 100 3.38 -16.89 10.36
CA ALA A 100 2.52 -17.71 9.51
C ALA A 100 1.45 -18.49 10.32
N SER A 101 1.81 -19.06 11.48
CA SER A 101 0.84 -19.77 12.32
C SER A 101 -0.19 -18.82 12.94
N ILE A 102 0.25 -17.63 13.38
CA ILE A 102 -0.65 -16.60 13.90
C ILE A 102 -1.59 -16.11 12.78
N ALA A 103 -1.05 -15.85 11.58
CA ALA A 103 -1.84 -15.42 10.43
C ALA A 103 -2.99 -16.39 10.17
N LEU A 104 -2.66 -17.68 10.03
CA LEU A 104 -3.65 -18.74 9.81
C LEU A 104 -4.65 -18.85 10.96
N ALA A 105 -4.19 -18.82 12.22
CA ALA A 105 -5.05 -19.01 13.38
C ALA A 105 -6.00 -17.83 13.63
N GLN A 106 -5.58 -16.62 13.28
CA GLN A 106 -6.33 -15.37 13.56
C GLN A 106 -7.03 -14.81 12.31
N ASN A 107 -6.92 -15.49 11.16
CA ASN A 107 -7.45 -15.05 9.88
C ASN A 107 -6.95 -13.65 9.48
N VAL A 108 -5.67 -13.36 9.68
CA VAL A 108 -5.04 -12.09 9.31
C VAL A 108 -3.90 -12.33 8.34
N SER A 109 -3.60 -11.37 7.46
CA SER A 109 -2.45 -11.51 6.57
C SER A 109 -1.14 -11.52 7.35
N THR A 110 -0.16 -12.31 6.89
CA THR A 110 1.17 -12.37 7.50
C THR A 110 1.81 -10.99 7.55
N GLU A 111 1.67 -10.24 6.47
CA GLU A 111 2.18 -8.87 6.40
C GLU A 111 1.42 -7.89 7.31
N GLY A 112 0.13 -8.15 7.57
CA GLY A 112 -0.63 -7.42 8.58
C GLY A 112 -0.07 -7.60 10.00
N ILE A 113 0.53 -8.76 10.29
CA ILE A 113 1.25 -9.02 11.54
C ILE A 113 2.60 -8.28 11.54
N LEU A 114 3.33 -8.27 10.43
CA LEU A 114 4.61 -7.55 10.36
C LEU A 114 4.43 -6.03 10.58
N ASN A 115 3.33 -5.50 10.08
CA ASN A 115 2.92 -4.10 10.29
C ASN A 115 2.38 -3.80 11.70
N SER A 116 2.28 -4.81 12.59
CA SER A 116 1.86 -4.61 13.97
C SER A 116 3.02 -4.08 14.83
N GLY A 117 3.25 -2.77 14.73
CA GLY A 117 3.90 -1.92 15.74
C GLY A 117 5.38 -2.16 16.09
N GLY A 118 6.02 -3.21 15.59
CA GLY A 118 7.42 -3.49 15.92
C GLY A 118 7.98 -4.83 15.46
N ILE A 119 7.34 -5.53 14.53
CA ILE A 119 7.85 -6.78 14.00
C ILE A 119 8.77 -6.50 12.79
N SER A 120 9.92 -7.18 12.75
CA SER A 120 10.85 -7.16 11.62
C SER A 120 10.27 -7.91 10.43
N SER A 121 10.69 -7.56 9.20
CA SER A 121 10.24 -8.23 7.98
C SER A 121 10.50 -9.75 7.95
N SER A 122 11.50 -10.22 8.70
CA SER A 122 11.82 -11.64 8.85
C SER A 122 11.04 -12.35 9.97
N CYS A 123 10.13 -11.65 10.68
CA CYS A 123 9.45 -12.14 11.87
C CYS A 123 10.39 -12.60 13.02
N SER A 124 11.68 -12.26 12.96
CA SER A 124 12.70 -12.81 13.87
C SER A 124 12.58 -12.33 15.33
N ASN A 125 11.92 -11.20 15.55
CA ASN A 125 11.77 -10.56 16.84
C ASN A 125 10.34 -10.69 17.41
N LEU A 126 9.56 -11.66 16.93
CA LEU A 126 8.18 -11.91 17.36
C LEU A 126 8.05 -11.86 18.89
N TYR A 127 8.81 -12.67 19.60
CA TYR A 127 8.76 -12.74 21.07
C TYR A 127 9.29 -11.49 21.80
N ALA A 128 9.99 -10.58 21.12
CA ALA A 128 10.55 -9.38 21.74
C ALA A 128 9.50 -8.28 21.98
N VAL A 129 8.39 -8.28 21.24
CA VAL A 129 7.37 -7.21 21.33
C VAL A 129 6.27 -7.48 22.37
N GLY A 130 6.18 -8.70 22.91
CA GLY A 130 5.31 -9.08 24.03
C GLY A 130 3.80 -9.18 23.73
N SER A 131 3.21 -8.24 22.97
CA SER A 131 1.82 -8.29 22.51
C SER A 131 1.68 -7.61 21.15
N LEU A 132 0.90 -8.21 20.25
CA LEU A 132 0.59 -7.67 18.94
C LEU A 132 -0.77 -7.00 18.94
N CYS A 133 -0.94 -6.00 18.07
CA CYS A 133 -2.25 -5.51 17.71
C CYS A 133 -2.59 -5.98 16.30
N LEU A 134 -3.44 -7.01 16.21
CA LEU A 134 -3.75 -7.64 14.95
C LEU A 134 -4.73 -6.79 14.13
N PRO A 135 -4.58 -6.75 12.80
CA PRO A 135 -5.57 -6.12 11.94
C PRO A 135 -6.91 -6.89 11.99
N PRO A 136 -7.99 -6.32 11.44
CA PRO A 136 -9.25 -7.03 11.27
C PRO A 136 -9.07 -8.32 10.43
N PRO A 137 -9.84 -9.38 10.72
CA PRO A 137 -9.73 -10.64 10.01
C PRO A 137 -10.25 -10.55 8.57
N CYS A 138 -9.72 -11.39 7.69
CA CYS A 138 -10.08 -11.49 6.28
C CYS A 138 -10.12 -12.96 5.83
N VAL A 139 -10.68 -13.23 4.66
CA VAL A 139 -10.54 -14.55 4.02
C VAL A 139 -9.10 -14.71 3.56
N LEU A 140 -8.44 -15.79 3.94
CA LEU A 140 -7.04 -16.02 3.64
C LEU A 140 -6.84 -16.85 2.37
N TYR A 141 -5.74 -16.54 1.68
CA TYR A 141 -5.13 -17.36 0.65
C TYR A 141 -3.65 -17.55 0.99
N GLN A 142 -3.16 -18.79 0.89
CA GLN A 142 -1.74 -19.09 1.05
C GLN A 142 -1.07 -19.01 -0.31
N VAL A 143 -0.11 -18.10 -0.46
CA VAL A 143 0.62 -17.92 -1.72
C VAL A 143 1.47 -19.15 -1.99
N GLN A 144 1.26 -19.77 -3.15
CA GLN A 144 2.00 -20.91 -3.64
C GLN A 144 3.22 -20.47 -4.46
N VAL A 145 4.12 -21.41 -4.70
CA VAL A 145 5.18 -21.22 -5.68
C VAL A 145 4.58 -20.96 -7.05
N ASP A 146 5.14 -20.01 -7.79
CA ASP A 146 4.71 -19.57 -9.12
C ASP A 146 3.32 -18.92 -9.21
N ASP A 147 2.70 -18.58 -8.07
CA ASP A 147 1.47 -17.80 -8.08
C ASP A 147 1.68 -16.40 -8.66
N THR A 148 0.60 -15.90 -9.26
CA THR A 148 0.50 -14.54 -9.80
C THR A 148 -0.78 -13.89 -9.29
N CYS A 149 -0.88 -12.56 -9.32
CA CYS A 149 -2.15 -11.93 -8.93
C CYS A 149 -3.28 -12.37 -9.86
N GLU A 150 -2.99 -12.59 -11.13
CA GLU A 150 -3.92 -13.06 -12.14
C GLU A 150 -4.40 -14.47 -11.82
N SER A 151 -3.50 -15.42 -11.50
CA SER A 151 -3.90 -16.79 -11.13
C SER A 151 -4.79 -16.79 -9.87
N ILE A 152 -4.47 -15.93 -8.90
CA ILE A 152 -5.27 -15.78 -7.68
C ILE A 152 -6.63 -15.14 -8.02
N LEU A 153 -6.67 -14.04 -8.78
CA LEU A 153 -7.93 -13.37 -9.15
C LEU A 153 -8.84 -14.24 -10.02
N GLU A 154 -8.28 -15.12 -10.86
CA GLU A 154 -9.04 -16.12 -11.60
C GLU A 154 -9.70 -17.16 -10.66
N ALA A 155 -9.03 -17.52 -9.56
CA ALA A 155 -9.59 -18.40 -8.54
C ALA A 155 -10.67 -17.73 -7.68
N TYR A 156 -10.69 -16.38 -7.63
CA TYR A 156 -11.65 -15.58 -6.86
C TYR A 156 -12.37 -14.54 -7.74
N PRO A 157 -13.31 -14.97 -8.61
CA PRO A 157 -13.91 -14.11 -9.65
C PRO A 157 -14.75 -12.95 -9.09
N ASP A 158 -15.13 -12.99 -7.81
CA ASP A 158 -15.91 -11.94 -7.15
C ASP A 158 -15.05 -10.77 -6.63
N ILE A 159 -13.72 -10.83 -6.82
CA ILE A 159 -12.75 -9.84 -6.33
C ILE A 159 -12.11 -9.12 -7.51
N THR A 160 -12.03 -7.79 -7.45
CA THR A 160 -11.26 -7.00 -8.43
C THR A 160 -9.80 -6.87 -8.01
N GLY A 161 -8.89 -6.69 -8.96
CA GLY A 161 -7.48 -6.41 -8.64
C GLY A 161 -7.28 -5.19 -7.72
N SER A 162 -8.13 -4.16 -7.86
CA SER A 162 -8.10 -2.99 -6.97
C SER A 162 -8.51 -3.32 -5.54
N GLN A 163 -9.51 -4.19 -5.34
CA GLN A 163 -9.91 -4.66 -4.02
C GLN A 163 -8.81 -5.52 -3.40
N PHE A 164 -8.26 -6.46 -4.17
CA PHE A 164 -7.14 -7.29 -3.76
C PHE A 164 -5.93 -6.47 -3.30
N LEU A 165 -5.51 -5.47 -4.07
CA LEU A 165 -4.40 -4.58 -3.69
C LEU A 165 -4.74 -3.68 -2.49
N ALA A 166 -6.01 -3.27 -2.35
CA ALA A 166 -6.45 -2.49 -1.19
C ALA A 166 -6.36 -3.29 0.12
N TRP A 167 -6.61 -4.60 0.06
CA TRP A 167 -6.52 -5.49 1.21
C TRP A 167 -5.08 -5.96 1.47
N ASN A 168 -4.22 -5.92 0.46
CA ASN A 168 -2.81 -6.33 0.53
C ASN A 168 -1.89 -5.20 0.04
N PRO A 169 -1.75 -4.09 0.79
CA PRO A 169 -1.02 -2.90 0.34
C PRO A 169 0.48 -3.12 0.11
N ASN A 170 1.02 -4.24 0.59
CA ASN A 170 2.41 -4.63 0.41
C ASN A 170 2.64 -5.40 -0.89
N VAL A 171 1.58 -5.89 -1.54
CA VAL A 171 1.67 -6.35 -2.92
C VAL A 171 1.70 -5.11 -3.80
N ASN A 172 2.74 -4.99 -4.62
CA ASN A 172 2.89 -3.84 -5.48
C ASN A 172 1.82 -3.83 -6.58
N ARG A 173 1.58 -2.65 -7.17
CA ARG A 173 0.51 -2.47 -8.16
C ARG A 173 0.65 -3.33 -9.42
N ILE A 174 1.85 -3.82 -9.69
CA ILE A 174 2.17 -4.67 -10.86
C ILE A 174 2.30 -6.16 -10.48
N CYS A 175 1.93 -6.53 -9.25
CA CYS A 175 2.09 -7.87 -8.67
C CYS A 175 3.50 -8.50 -8.79
N GLY A 176 4.53 -7.69 -9.01
CA GLY A 176 5.87 -8.19 -9.30
C GLY A 176 6.63 -8.71 -8.09
N ASN A 177 6.06 -8.59 -6.89
CA ASN A 177 6.70 -8.97 -5.63
C ASN A 177 5.97 -10.13 -4.92
N LEU A 178 5.02 -10.79 -5.60
CA LEU A 178 4.21 -11.84 -4.99
C LEU A 178 5.07 -13.04 -4.50
N MET A 179 6.16 -13.33 -5.23
CA MET A 179 7.11 -14.40 -4.90
C MET A 179 7.73 -14.28 -3.50
N TYR A 180 7.85 -13.07 -2.95
CA TYR A 180 8.39 -12.85 -1.60
C TYR A 180 7.41 -13.25 -0.50
N PHE A 181 6.15 -13.48 -0.86
CA PHE A 181 5.09 -13.91 0.05
C PHE A 181 4.80 -15.41 -0.06
N THR A 182 5.57 -16.18 -0.83
CA THR A 182 5.42 -17.64 -0.94
C THR A 182 5.37 -18.29 0.45
N ASP A 183 4.46 -19.25 0.63
CA ASP A 183 4.15 -19.94 1.89
C ASP A 183 3.57 -19.04 3.00
N THR A 184 3.32 -17.76 2.73
CA THR A 184 2.65 -16.83 3.67
C THR A 184 1.20 -16.57 3.26
N TYR A 185 0.46 -15.85 4.11
CA TYR A 185 -0.98 -15.63 3.95
C TYR A 185 -1.29 -14.17 3.57
N ILE A 186 -2.14 -14.03 2.56
CA ILE A 186 -2.68 -12.75 2.08
C ILE A 186 -4.21 -12.75 2.17
N CYS A 187 -4.83 -11.57 2.12
CA CYS A 187 -6.27 -11.40 2.16
C CYS A 187 -6.90 -11.50 0.76
N VAL A 188 -7.84 -12.41 0.58
CA VAL A 188 -8.76 -12.51 -0.57
C VAL A 188 -10.20 -12.18 -0.16
N GLY A 189 -10.33 -11.29 0.80
CA GLY A 189 -11.60 -10.73 1.25
C GLY A 189 -11.35 -9.45 2.04
N PRO A 190 -12.37 -8.57 2.17
CA PRO A 190 -12.20 -7.33 2.90
C PRO A 190 -11.85 -7.59 4.37
N PRO A 191 -10.74 -7.04 4.88
CA PRO A 191 -10.45 -7.07 6.31
C PRO A 191 -11.59 -6.41 7.09
N GLY A 192 -12.13 -7.12 8.07
CA GLY A 192 -13.31 -6.70 8.84
C GLY A 192 -14.65 -7.08 8.21
N GLY A 193 -14.64 -7.81 7.10
CA GLY A 193 -15.83 -8.27 6.40
C GLY A 193 -16.41 -7.26 5.43
N SER A 194 -17.42 -7.69 4.67
CA SER A 194 -18.17 -6.81 3.79
C SER A 194 -19.04 -5.88 4.63
N LEU A 195 -18.98 -4.57 4.37
CA LEU A 195 -19.98 -3.66 4.88
C LEU A 195 -21.30 -4.02 4.18
N ASP A 196 -22.30 -4.46 4.94
CA ASP A 196 -23.66 -4.56 4.40
C ASP A 196 -24.01 -3.19 3.80
N PRO A 197 -24.61 -3.13 2.59
CA PRO A 197 -25.19 -1.88 2.13
C PRO A 197 -26.17 -1.45 3.21
N VAL A 198 -25.91 -0.29 3.83
CA VAL A 198 -26.82 0.29 4.83
C VAL A 198 -28.22 0.25 4.23
N ALA A 199 -29.05 -0.65 4.73
CA ALA A 199 -30.47 -0.59 4.48
C ALA A 199 -30.90 0.74 5.09
N SER A 200 -31.17 1.73 4.24
CA SER A 200 -31.77 3.01 4.61
C SER A 200 -33.13 2.74 5.25
N SER A 201 -33.14 2.44 6.54
CA SER A 201 -34.35 2.24 7.31
C SER A 201 -34.22 2.97 8.63
N THR A 202 -34.14 4.30 8.57
CA THR A 202 -34.79 5.19 9.53
C THR A 202 -34.97 6.58 8.87
N PRO A 203 -36.18 7.17 8.88
CA PRO A 203 -36.34 8.56 8.49
C PRO A 203 -35.74 9.43 9.60
N VAL A 204 -34.55 9.97 9.37
CA VAL A 204 -34.01 11.04 10.20
C VAL A 204 -34.78 12.31 9.86
N SER A 205 -35.48 12.86 10.85
CA SER A 205 -36.19 14.14 10.74
C SER A 205 -35.24 15.23 10.24
N SER A 206 -35.50 15.67 9.02
CA SER A 206 -34.79 16.74 8.32
C SER A 206 -34.94 18.08 9.03
N SER A 207 -33.82 18.68 9.39
CA SER A 207 -33.72 20.14 9.49
C SER A 207 -32.34 20.62 9.01
N THR A 208 -32.01 20.35 7.74
CA THR A 208 -31.16 21.21 6.90
C THR A 208 -31.22 20.70 5.45
N PRO A 209 -31.31 21.57 4.42
CA PRO A 209 -31.40 21.10 3.04
C PRO A 209 -30.11 20.40 2.60
N LEU A 210 -30.26 19.15 2.17
CA LEU A 210 -29.27 18.36 1.47
C LEU A 210 -29.09 18.95 0.06
N GLU A 211 -27.93 19.51 -0.24
CA GLU A 211 -27.56 19.75 -1.65
C GLU A 211 -27.21 18.42 -2.31
N THR A 212 -27.99 18.12 -3.35
CA THR A 212 -27.81 17.08 -4.35
C THR A 212 -26.33 16.90 -4.76
N PRO A 213 -25.82 15.66 -4.96
CA PRO A 213 -24.49 15.46 -5.53
C PRO A 213 -24.53 15.87 -7.00
N SER A 214 -24.26 17.16 -7.25
CA SER A 214 -24.26 17.76 -8.58
C SER A 214 -22.83 18.05 -9.00
N SER A 215 -22.50 17.54 -10.19
CA SER A 215 -21.38 17.94 -11.03
C SER A 215 -19.97 17.52 -10.61
N ARG A 216 -19.37 16.63 -11.41
CA ARG A 216 -17.92 16.50 -11.52
C ARG A 216 -17.37 17.90 -11.85
N ALA A 217 -16.57 18.48 -10.96
CA ALA A 217 -15.94 19.77 -11.17
C ALA A 217 -15.17 19.78 -12.51
N THR A 218 -15.69 20.51 -13.50
CA THR A 218 -15.06 20.69 -14.82
C THR A 218 -13.97 21.75 -14.81
N THR A 219 -13.91 22.55 -13.73
CA THR A 219 -12.93 23.62 -13.55
C THR A 219 -12.22 23.43 -12.21
N PRO A 220 -10.87 23.56 -12.16
CA PRO A 220 -10.13 23.51 -10.90
C PRO A 220 -10.59 24.57 -9.90
N ALA A 221 -10.67 24.17 -8.62
CA ALA A 221 -10.85 25.09 -7.51
C ALA A 221 -9.61 25.96 -7.32
N LEU A 222 -9.82 27.25 -7.05
CA LEU A 222 -8.75 28.22 -6.84
C LEU A 222 -7.83 27.78 -5.70
N LYS A 223 -6.52 27.72 -5.97
CA LYS A 223 -5.50 27.35 -4.99
C LYS A 223 -5.45 28.40 -3.88
N PRO A 224 -5.69 28.02 -2.60
CA PRO A 224 -5.63 28.97 -1.50
C PRO A 224 -4.17 29.36 -1.23
N SER A 225 -3.97 30.56 -0.68
CA SER A 225 -2.63 31.14 -0.47
C SER A 225 -1.76 30.34 0.50
N ASN A 226 -2.38 29.58 1.41
CA ASN A 226 -1.71 28.69 2.36
C ASN A 226 -1.52 27.27 1.84
N ALA A 227 -1.90 26.96 0.59
CA ALA A 227 -1.64 25.65 0.01
C ALA A 227 -0.12 25.44 -0.17
N PRO A 228 0.40 24.22 0.12
CA PRO A 228 1.79 23.92 -0.14
C PRO A 228 2.21 24.24 -1.58
N PRO A 229 3.42 24.79 -1.82
CA PRO A 229 3.85 25.21 -3.15
C PRO A 229 3.75 24.08 -4.18
N LEU A 230 4.06 22.85 -3.78
CA LEU A 230 4.06 21.64 -4.61
C LEU A 230 2.68 20.99 -4.79
N SER A 231 1.61 21.47 -4.15
CA SER A 231 0.27 20.92 -4.34
C SER A 231 -0.24 21.20 -5.76
N THR A 232 -0.89 20.18 -6.35
CA THR A 232 -1.50 20.27 -7.68
C THR A 232 -2.46 21.46 -7.79
N SER A 233 -2.40 22.18 -8.90
CA SER A 233 -3.33 23.28 -9.21
C SER A 233 -4.67 22.78 -9.75
N ARG A 234 -4.83 21.47 -9.95
CA ARG A 234 -6.01 20.82 -10.55
C ARG A 234 -6.89 20.11 -9.51
N CYS A 235 -7.13 20.73 -8.36
CA CYS A 235 -8.02 20.19 -7.33
C CYS A 235 -9.49 20.47 -7.65
N GLY A 236 -10.39 19.51 -7.38
CA GLY A 236 -11.84 19.76 -7.42
C GLY A 236 -12.34 20.55 -6.20
N LYS A 237 -11.62 20.47 -5.07
CA LYS A 237 -11.87 21.19 -3.82
C LYS A 237 -10.58 21.26 -3.01
N TRP A 238 -10.41 22.32 -2.22
CA TRP A 238 -9.34 22.45 -1.24
C TRP A 238 -9.90 22.30 0.17
N TYR A 239 -9.14 21.67 1.06
CA TYR A 239 -9.50 21.49 2.46
C TYR A 239 -8.36 22.00 3.35
N VAL A 240 -8.70 22.71 4.42
CA VAL A 240 -7.74 23.18 5.42
C VAL A 240 -7.90 22.30 6.64
N VAL A 241 -6.86 21.49 6.91
CA VAL A 241 -6.83 20.55 8.03
C VAL A 241 -6.95 21.30 9.36
N LYS A 242 -7.82 20.80 10.22
CA LYS A 242 -8.07 21.26 11.58
C LYS A 242 -7.52 20.25 12.57
N GLN A 243 -7.34 20.69 13.81
CA GLN A 243 -7.03 19.80 14.92
C GLN A 243 -8.19 18.82 15.13
N GLU A 244 -7.87 17.52 15.29
CA GLU A 244 -8.79 16.37 15.34
C GLU A 244 -9.34 15.84 14.01
N ASP A 245 -8.92 16.38 12.86
CA ASP A 245 -9.25 15.77 11.58
C ASP A 245 -8.59 14.39 11.42
N ASN A 246 -9.34 13.46 10.82
CA ASN A 246 -8.87 12.13 10.46
C ASN A 246 -9.29 11.77 9.04
N CYS A 247 -8.83 10.62 8.52
CA CYS A 247 -9.09 10.21 7.14
C CYS A 247 -10.58 10.07 6.79
N GLN A 248 -11.47 9.94 7.78
CA GLN A 248 -12.91 9.84 7.57
C GLN A 248 -13.62 11.21 7.57
N SER A 249 -12.99 12.26 8.09
CA SER A 249 -13.63 13.56 8.33
C SER A 249 -13.27 14.66 7.32
N ILE A 250 -12.44 14.36 6.32
CA ILE A 250 -11.90 15.32 5.34
C ILE A 250 -12.41 15.12 3.91
#